data_AF-A0A0B5FUL4-F1
#
_entry.id   AF-A0A0B5FUL4-F1
#
_cell.length_a   1.000
_cell.length_b   1.000
_cell.length_c   1.000
_cell.angle_alpha   90.00
_cell.angle_beta   90.00
_cell.angle_gamma   90.00
#
_symmetry.space_group_name_H-M   'P 1'
#
loop_
_entity.id
_entity.type
_entity.pdbx_description
1 polymer ?
#
loop_
_entity_poly.entity_id
_entity_poly.type
_entity_poly.pdbx_seq_one_letter_code
_entity_poly.pdbx_strand_id
1 'polypeptide(L)' 'MGLFILALAVVAYLVLLVDWNEFLGAFGKGGWLSVALYAFLTVMIIMILTNPDIPHIAPVGHH' A
#
# COMPACT_ATOMS: atom_id res chain seq x y z
N MET A 1 0.91 -20.15 2.88
CA MET A 1 -0.50 -20.58 3.07
C MET A 1 -1.10 -19.96 4.33
N GLY A 2 -0.59 -20.21 5.54
CA GLY A 2 -1.17 -19.66 6.79
C GLY A 2 -1.19 -18.14 6.90
N LEU A 3 -0.09 -17.45 6.55
CA LEU A 3 -0.03 -15.97 6.55
C LEU A 3 -1.03 -15.32 5.59
N PHE A 4 -1.30 -15.97 4.46
CA PHE A 4 -2.24 -15.47 3.46
C PHE A 4 -3.69 -15.55 3.96
N ILE A 5 -4.05 -16.66 4.61
CA ILE A 5 -5.37 -16.85 5.22
C ILE A 5 -5.57 -15.88 6.38
N LEU A 6 -4.54 -15.65 7.21
CA LEU A 6 -4.58 -14.67 8.28
C LEU A 6 -4.80 -13.25 7.73
N ALA A 7 -4.06 -12.86 6.70
CA ALA A 7 -4.23 -11.56 6.06
C ALA A 7 -5.64 -11.37 5.50
N LEU A 8 -6.20 -12.39 4.83
CA LEU A 8 -7.58 -12.36 4.34
C LEU A 8 -8.60 -12.23 5.47
N ALA A 9 -8.42 -12.96 6.58
CA ALA A 9 -9.31 -12.87 7.73
C ALA A 9 -9.27 -11.47 8.38
N VAL A 10 -8.08 -10.87 8.49
CA VAL A 10 -7.94 -9.49 9.00
C VAL A 10 -8.60 -8.49 8.07
N VAL A 11 -8.39 -8.60 6.75
CA VAL A 11 -9.04 -7.71 5.77
C VAL A 11 -10.56 -7.86 5.84
N ALA A 12 -11.08 -9.08 5.85
CA ALA A 12 -12.52 -9.34 5.96
C ALA A 12 -13.12 -8.78 7.25
N TYR A 13 -12.42 -8.91 8.38
CA TYR A 13 -12.83 -8.33 9.65
C TYR A 13 -12.89 -6.80 9.60
N LEU A 14 -11.86 -6.16 9.05
CA LEU A 14 -11.81 -4.70 8.90
C LEU A 14 -12.92 -4.19 7.97
N VAL A 15 -13.20 -4.90 6.87
CA VAL A 15 -14.30 -4.62 5.94
C VAL A 15 -15.65 -4.64 6.66
N LEU A 16 -15.88 -5.58 7.59
CA LEU A 16 -17.12 -5.63 8.36
C LEU A 16 -17.25 -4.52 9.41
N LEU A 17 -16.14 -3.98 9.90
CA LEU A 17 -16.12 -2.89 10.89
C LEU A 17 -16.21 -1.49 10.29
N VAL A 18 -15.86 -1.34 9.01
CA VAL A 18 -15.89 -0.04 8.34
C VAL A 18 -17.33 0.42 8.13
N ASP A 19 -17.64 1.65 8.55
CA ASP A 19 -18.86 2.33 8.12
C ASP A 19 -18.72 2.69 6.65
N TRP A 20 -19.37 1.89 5.81
CA TRP A 20 -19.34 2.03 4.36
C TRP A 20 -19.93 3.36 3.88
N ASN A 21 -20.88 3.93 4.61
CA ASN A 21 -21.55 5.16 4.21
C ASN A 21 -20.63 6.37 4.43
N GLU A 22 -19.94 6.38 5.57
CA GLU A 22 -18.96 7.41 5.92
C GLU A 22 -17.69 7.27 5.05
N PHE A 23 -17.28 6.03 4.76
CA PHE A 23 -16.17 5.72 3.86
C PHE A 23 -16.44 6.20 2.42
N LEU A 24 -17.63 5.90 1.86
CA LEU A 24 -18.03 6.38 0.54
C LEU A 24 -18.16 7.92 0.51
N GLY A 25 -18.68 8.51 1.59
CA GLY A 25 -18.74 9.96 1.76
C GLY A 25 -17.36 10.63 1.79
N ALA A 26 -16.39 10.02 2.48
CA ALA A 26 -15.00 10.48 2.50
C ALA A 26 -14.30 10.29 1.14
N PHE A 27 -14.59 9.18 0.45
CA PHE A 27 -14.14 8.94 -0.92
C PHE A 27 -14.66 10.01 -1.90
N GLY A 28 -15.96 10.35 -1.81
CA GLY A 28 -16.59 11.38 -2.62
C GLY A 28 -16.07 12.80 -2.35
N LYS A 29 -15.51 13.06 -1.16
CA LYS A 29 -14.96 14.37 -0.77
C LYS A 29 -13.51 14.62 -1.22
N GLY A 30 -12.90 13.71 -1.98
CA GLY A 30 -11.54 13.89 -2.50
C GLY A 30 -10.50 12.90 -1.98
N GLY A 31 -10.89 11.93 -1.13
CA GLY A 31 -9.99 10.87 -0.64
C GLY A 31 -9.42 9.96 -1.73
N TRP A 32 -10.01 9.97 -2.93
CA TRP A 32 -9.49 9.24 -4.09
C TRP A 32 -8.14 9.78 -4.59
N LEU A 33 -7.87 11.07 -4.42
CA LEU A 33 -6.61 11.68 -4.86
C LEU A 33 -5.42 11.19 -4.03
N SER A 34 -5.59 11.06 -2.71
CA SER A 34 -4.56 10.51 -1.83
C SER A 34 -4.32 9.02 -2.14
N VAL A 35 -5.38 8.24 -2.35
CA VAL A 35 -5.26 6.83 -2.76
C VAL A 35 -4.51 6.70 -4.09
N ALA A 36 -4.83 7.53 -5.08
CA ALA A 36 -4.15 7.55 -6.38
C ALA A 36 -2.67 7.93 -6.24
N LEU A 37 -2.35 8.93 -5.42
CA LEU A 37 -0.97 9.35 -5.15
C LEU A 37 -0.17 8.22 -4.47
N TYR A 38 -0.73 7.58 -3.44
CA TYR A 38 -0.07 6.46 -2.77
C TYR A 38 0.11 5.25 -3.69
N ALA A 39 -0.88 4.95 -4.54
CA ALA A 39 -0.75 3.89 -5.55
C ALA A 39 0.37 4.20 -6.54
N PHE A 40 0.43 5.44 -7.06
CA PHE A 40 1.49 5.90 -7.96
C PHE A 40 2.88 5.81 -7.31
N LEU A 41 3.03 6.31 -6.08
CA LEU A 41 4.30 6.22 -5.33
C LEU A 41 4.72 4.77 -5.10
N THR A 42 3.77 3.89 -4.78
CA THR A 42 4.05 2.47 -4.58
C THR A 42 4.59 1.81 -5.85
N VAL A 43 3.96 2.08 -7.00
CA VAL A 43 4.43 1.58 -8.30
C VAL A 43 5.84 2.09 -8.60
N MET A 44 6.11 3.38 -8.37
CA MET A 44 7.44 3.96 -8.55
C MET A 44 8.49 3.28 -7.64
N ILE A 45 8.17 3.06 -6.37
CA ILE A 45 9.08 2.36 -5.43
C ILE A 45 9.36 0.93 -5.90
N ILE A 46 8.33 0.18 -6.29
CA ILE A 46 8.51 -1.20 -6.80
C ILE A 46 9.35 -1.19 -8.07
N MET A 47 9.08 -0.28 -9.01
CA MET A 47 9.86 -0.16 -10.23
C MET A 47 11.33 0.14 -9.92
N ILE A 48 11.61 0.98 -8.92
CA ILE A 48 12.97 1.25 -8.48
C ILE A 48 13.63 0.02 -7.86
N LEU A 49 12.96 -0.65 -6.92
CA LEU A 49 13.50 -1.79 -6.17
C LEU A 49 13.65 -3.07 -7.02
N THR A 50 12.90 -3.19 -8.10
CA THR A 50 12.93 -4.35 -8.99
C THR A 50 13.77 -4.13 -10.25
N ASN A 51 14.21 -2.90 -10.51
CA ASN A 51 15.08 -2.61 -11.63
C ASN A 51 16.55 -2.86 -11.24
N PRO A 52 17.21 -3.87 -11.83
CA PRO A 52 18.59 -4.22 -11.50
C PRO A 52 19.61 -3.17 -11.95
N ASP A 53 19.23 -2.26 -12.86
CA ASP A 53 20.10 -1.22 -13.41
C ASP A 53 20.15 0.04 -12.55
N ILE A 54 19.31 0.13 -11.52
CA ILE A 54 19.32 1.27 -10.59
C ILE A 54 20.26 0.94 -9.44
N PRO A 55 21.39 1.64 -9.29
CA PRO A 55 22.30 1.42 -8.18
C PRO A 55 21.57 1.69 -6.88
N HIS A 56 21.20 0.65 -6.15
CA HIS A 56 20.70 0.81 -4.80
C HIS A 56 21.87 1.36 -3.98
N ILE A 57 21.67 2.55 -3.39
CA ILE A 57 22.61 3.14 -2.45
C ILE A 57 22.53 2.28 -1.20
N ALA A 58 23.18 1.12 -1.22
CA ALA A 58 23.38 0.31 -0.04
C ALA A 58 24.12 1.20 0.96
N PRO A 59 23.68 1.29 2.23
CA PRO A 59 24.42 2.05 3.22
C PRO A 59 25.84 1.47 3.26
N VAL A 60 26.83 2.33 3.03
CA VAL A 60 28.25 1.95 3.12
C VAL A 60 28.47 1.48 4.54
N GLY A 61 28.51 0.16 4.73
CA GLY A 61 28.97 -0.46 5.96
C GLY A 61 30.41 0.01 6.18
N HIS A 62 30.59 0.93 7.13
CA HIS A 62 31.92 1.28 7.61
C HIS A 62 32.35 0.09 8.48
N HIS A 63 33.33 -0.66 7.99
CA HIS A 63 34.07 -1.66 8.76
C HIS A 63 35.00 -0.97 9.75
#